data_AF-A0A3B8JVQ4-F1
#
_entry.id   AF-A0A3B8JVQ4-F1
#
_cell.length_a   1.000
_cell.length_b   1.000
_cell.length_c   1.000
_cell.angle_alpha   90.00
_cell.angle_beta   90.00
_cell.angle_gamma   90.00
#
_symmetry.space_group_name_H-M   'P 1'
#
loop_
_entity.id
_entity.type
_entity.pdbx_description
1 polymer ?
#
loop_
_entity_poly.entity_id
_entity_poly.type
_entity_poly.pdbx_seq_one_letter_code
_entity_poly.pdbx_strand_id
1 'polypeptide(L)'
;MNIGMLLLLAVAIVIYFGFAQRALDRLRLSDRAALLFLIAMIVGGFLPDIPLLGGVSINLGGGIVPIVLVAYLWSKAEKVEISRSVTALLITAVIVYFAAKIMPVEPTYNLFMDPLYVMAIIAGLVAYITGRSRRGSFIAGTMAIIANDIVAQIENTLLGARSSITIGGAGVF
;
A
#
# COMPACT_ATOMS: atom_id res chain seq x y z
N MET A 1 -6.40 2.50 -19.42
CA MET A 1 -6.58 2.68 -17.96
C MET A 1 -5.90 1.52 -17.27
N ASN A 2 -5.12 1.78 -16.22
CA ASN A 2 -4.51 0.73 -15.42
C ASN A 2 -5.63 -0.09 -14.72
N ILE A 3 -5.53 -1.42 -14.68
CA ILE A 3 -6.50 -2.31 -13.98
C ILE A 3 -6.69 -1.85 -12.55
N GLY A 4 -5.62 -1.41 -11.89
CA GLY A 4 -5.69 -0.79 -10.59
C GLY A 4 -6.72 0.35 -10.52
N MET A 5 -6.68 1.33 -11.44
CA MET A 5 -7.60 2.47 -11.42
C MET A 5 -9.05 2.03 -11.56
N LEU A 6 -9.30 1.00 -12.38
CA LEU A 6 -10.62 0.39 -12.51
C LEU A 6 -11.07 -0.24 -11.18
N LEU A 7 -10.17 -0.95 -10.49
CA LEU A 7 -10.47 -1.53 -9.17
C LEU A 7 -10.78 -0.46 -8.13
N LEU A 8 -10.00 0.63 -8.05
CA LEU A 8 -10.31 1.73 -7.12
C LEU A 8 -11.65 2.38 -7.41
N LEU A 9 -11.96 2.63 -8.68
CA LEU A 9 -13.23 3.22 -9.07
C LEU A 9 -14.39 2.27 -8.71
N ALA A 10 -14.22 0.97 -8.96
CA ALA A 10 -15.19 -0.04 -8.56
C ALA A 10 -15.38 -0.07 -7.03
N VAL A 11 -14.30 -0.02 -6.25
CA VAL A 11 -14.38 0.06 -4.78
C VAL A 11 -15.08 1.35 -4.34
N ALA A 12 -14.79 2.49 -4.97
CA ALA A 12 -15.48 3.75 -4.67
C ALA A 12 -16.99 3.66 -4.92
N ILE A 13 -17.40 3.02 -6.02
CA ILE A 13 -18.81 2.76 -6.33
C ILE A 13 -19.45 1.86 -5.26
N VAL A 14 -18.80 0.77 -4.88
CA VAL A 14 -19.28 -0.15 -3.84
C VAL A 14 -19.48 0.57 -2.49
N ILE A 15 -18.54 1.45 -2.11
CA ILE A 15 -18.65 2.26 -0.89
C ILE A 15 -19.79 3.28 -1.02
N TYR A 16 -19.89 3.98 -2.15
CA TYR A 16 -20.91 4.99 -2.38
C TYR A 16 -22.33 4.42 -2.26
N PHE A 17 -22.56 3.20 -2.77
CA PHE A 17 -23.82 2.49 -2.62
C PHE A 17 -24.01 1.80 -1.26
N GLY A 18 -23.07 1.94 -0.32
CA GLY A 18 -23.18 1.40 1.04
C GLY A 18 -22.91 -0.11 1.17
N PHE A 19 -22.49 -0.78 0.09
CA PHE A 19 -22.22 -2.23 0.13
C PHE A 19 -20.96 -2.60 0.95
N ALA A 20 -20.09 -1.63 1.22
CA ALA A 20 -18.86 -1.81 2.01
C ALA A 20 -18.99 -1.49 3.50
N GLN A 21 -20.16 -1.05 4.00
CA GLN A 21 -20.34 -0.54 5.37
C GLN A 21 -19.73 -1.47 6.43
N ARG A 22 -20.09 -2.76 6.39
CA ARG A 22 -19.58 -3.75 7.36
C ARG A 22 -18.06 -3.94 7.31
N ALA A 23 -17.44 -3.72 6.16
CA ALA A 23 -15.99 -3.79 6.02
C ALA A 23 -15.35 -2.53 6.62
N LEU A 24 -15.89 -1.35 6.30
CA LEU A 24 -15.41 -0.05 6.77
C LEU A 24 -15.60 0.15 8.28
N ASP A 25 -16.73 -0.30 8.84
CA ASP A 25 -17.01 -0.24 10.27
C ASP A 25 -15.94 -0.96 11.10
N ARG A 26 -15.43 -2.08 10.57
CA ARG A 26 -14.38 -2.86 11.22
C ARG A 26 -13.00 -2.23 11.10
N LEU A 27 -12.84 -1.26 10.20
CA LEU A 27 -11.69 -0.37 10.17
C LEU A 27 -11.88 0.88 11.06
N ARG A 28 -13.08 1.08 11.63
CA ARG A 28 -13.49 2.35 12.26
C ARG A 28 -13.39 3.55 11.30
N LEU A 29 -13.67 3.29 10.02
CA LEU A 29 -13.66 4.26 8.94
C LEU A 29 -15.10 4.53 8.49
N SER A 30 -15.52 5.79 8.41
CA SER A 30 -16.84 6.11 7.89
C SER A 30 -16.85 6.09 6.36
N ASP A 31 -18.00 5.83 5.75
CA ASP A 31 -18.17 5.84 4.29
C ASP A 31 -17.63 7.13 3.66
N ARG A 32 -17.94 8.28 4.27
CA ARG A 32 -17.43 9.60 3.82
C ARG A 32 -15.91 9.69 3.87
N ALA A 33 -15.30 9.24 4.98
CA ALA A 33 -13.84 9.27 5.10
C ALA A 33 -13.20 8.32 4.08
N ALA A 34 -13.76 7.12 3.89
CA ALA A 34 -13.26 6.16 2.91
C ALA A 34 -13.32 6.72 1.48
N LEU A 35 -14.44 7.35 1.09
CA LEU A 35 -14.57 8.02 -0.21
C LEU A 35 -13.59 9.18 -0.36
N LEU A 36 -13.37 9.99 0.68
CA LEU A 36 -12.38 11.08 0.66
C LEU A 36 -10.96 10.54 0.42
N PHE A 37 -10.57 9.46 1.12
CA PHE A 37 -9.28 8.82 0.90
C PHE A 37 -9.16 8.24 -0.50
N LEU A 38 -10.19 7.57 -1.02
CA LEU A 38 -10.18 7.03 -2.39
C LEU A 38 -10.04 8.14 -3.45
N ILE A 39 -10.80 9.22 -3.32
CA ILE A 39 -10.70 10.38 -4.22
C ILE A 39 -9.30 11.00 -4.12
N ALA A 40 -8.78 11.19 -2.90
CA ALA A 40 -7.44 11.73 -2.70
C ALA A 40 -6.36 10.83 -3.30
N MET A 41 -6.52 9.51 -3.22
CA MET A 41 -5.60 8.56 -3.86
C MET A 41 -5.68 8.64 -5.40
N ILE A 42 -6.88 8.70 -5.97
CA ILE A 42 -7.08 8.83 -7.43
C ILE A 42 -6.48 10.15 -7.93
N VAL A 43 -6.87 11.29 -7.34
CA VAL A 43 -6.39 12.61 -7.74
C VAL A 43 -4.89 12.74 -7.49
N GLY A 44 -4.41 12.30 -6.32
CA GLY A 44 -3.00 12.33 -5.95
C GLY A 44 -2.12 11.47 -6.85
N GLY A 45 -2.65 10.39 -7.42
CA GLY A 45 -1.92 9.58 -8.39
C GLY A 45 -1.64 10.28 -9.72
N PHE A 46 -2.42 11.31 -10.08
CA PHE A 46 -2.20 12.14 -11.27
C PHE A 46 -1.38 13.41 -11.01
N LEU A 47 -1.14 13.74 -9.74
CA LEU A 47 -0.30 14.88 -9.37
C LEU A 47 1.18 14.52 -9.50
N PRO A 48 2.06 15.50 -9.79
CA PRO A 48 3.49 15.28 -9.84
C PRO A 48 4.03 14.71 -8.52
N ASP A 49 4.98 13.78 -8.61
CA ASP A 49 5.65 13.25 -7.43
C ASP A 49 6.39 14.36 -6.68
N ILE A 50 6.39 14.27 -5.35
CA ILE A 50 7.13 15.22 -4.51
C ILE A 50 8.59 14.75 -4.43
N PRO A 51 9.57 15.54 -4.90
CA PRO A 51 10.97 15.16 -4.78
C PRO A 51 11.40 15.18 -3.32
N LEU A 52 12.13 14.15 -2.93
CA LEU A 52 12.81 14.01 -1.66
C LEU A 52 14.33 14.13 -1.89
N LEU A 53 15.12 13.89 -0.84
CA LEU A 53 16.57 13.91 -0.90
C LEU A 53 17.10 12.67 -1.63
N GLY A 54 18.25 12.80 -2.31
CA GLY A 54 18.98 11.66 -2.86
C GLY A 54 18.40 11.04 -4.13
N GLY A 55 17.60 11.78 -4.90
CA GLY A 55 16.96 11.26 -6.13
C GLY A 55 15.72 10.40 -5.89
N VAL A 56 15.26 10.35 -4.64
CA VAL A 56 14.00 9.70 -4.25
C VAL A 56 12.86 10.69 -4.47
N SER A 57 11.70 10.21 -4.87
CA SER A 57 10.45 10.97 -4.83
C SER A 57 9.36 10.16 -4.13
N ILE A 58 8.24 10.81 -3.80
CA ILE A 58 7.08 10.12 -3.24
C ILE A 58 5.82 10.52 -4.01
N ASN A 59 5.04 9.52 -4.39
CA ASN A 59 3.76 9.74 -5.05
C ASN A 59 2.71 10.19 -4.02
N LEU A 60 1.93 11.22 -4.37
CA LEU A 60 0.90 11.74 -3.48
C LEU A 60 -0.21 10.71 -3.24
N GLY A 61 -0.69 10.06 -4.30
CA GLY A 61 -1.77 9.08 -4.23
C GLY A 61 -1.35 7.73 -3.66
N GLY A 62 -0.23 7.19 -4.12
CA GLY A 62 0.28 5.86 -3.75
C GLY A 62 1.17 5.83 -2.51
N GLY A 63 1.75 6.95 -2.11
CA GLY A 63 2.63 7.05 -0.94
C GLY A 63 2.00 7.82 0.20
N ILE A 64 1.78 9.13 0.00
CA ILE A 64 1.36 10.04 1.07
C ILE A 64 -0.03 9.71 1.61
N VAL A 65 -1.02 9.54 0.73
CA VAL A 65 -2.40 9.31 1.17
C VAL A 65 -2.55 8.01 1.98
N PRO A 66 -1.97 6.86 1.58
CA PRO A 66 -1.95 5.65 2.40
C PRO A 66 -1.28 5.82 3.77
N ILE A 67 -0.16 6.55 3.85
CA ILE A 67 0.51 6.86 5.12
C ILE A 67 -0.42 7.67 6.03
N VAL A 68 -1.09 8.69 5.50
CA VAL A 68 -2.06 9.51 6.25
C VAL A 68 -3.26 8.67 6.69
N LEU A 69 -3.76 7.77 5.84
CA LEU A 69 -4.84 6.84 6.19
C LEU A 69 -4.43 5.92 7.34
N VAL A 70 -3.21 5.36 7.32
CA VAL A 70 -2.71 4.55 8.44
C VAL A 70 -2.59 5.36 9.72
N ALA A 71 -2.08 6.59 9.67
CA ALA A 71 -2.03 7.48 10.84
C ALA A 71 -3.43 7.75 11.40
N TYR A 72 -4.42 7.99 10.53
CA TYR A 72 -5.82 8.13 10.92
C TYR A 72 -6.35 6.88 11.61
N LEU A 73 -6.08 5.68 11.08
CA LEU A 73 -6.54 4.41 11.65
C LEU A 73 -5.89 4.11 13.01
N TRP A 74 -4.59 4.40 13.17
CA TRP A 74 -3.88 4.30 14.45
C TRP A 74 -4.40 5.28 15.50
N SER A 75 -4.78 6.51 15.11
CA SER A 75 -5.34 7.48 16.06
C SER A 75 -6.62 6.99 16.75
N LYS A 76 -7.33 6.04 16.13
CA LYS A 76 -8.54 5.41 16.66
C LYS A 76 -8.28 4.05 17.31
N ALA A 77 -7.02 3.62 17.42
CA ALA A 77 -6.63 2.29 17.84
C ALA A 77 -6.12 2.27 19.28
N GLU A 78 -6.33 1.14 19.95
CA GLU A 78 -5.72 0.90 21.26
C GLU A 78 -4.23 0.58 21.08
N LYS A 79 -3.41 0.92 22.10
CA LYS A 79 -1.95 0.69 22.05
C LYS A 79 -1.57 -0.75 21.70
N VAL A 80 -2.31 -1.73 22.22
CA VAL A 80 -2.09 -3.16 21.95
C VAL A 80 -2.35 -3.49 20.48
N GLU A 81 -3.36 -2.89 19.88
CA GLU A 81 -3.67 -3.10 18.47
C GLU A 81 -2.64 -2.45 17.55
N ILE A 82 -2.15 -1.25 17.92
CA ILE A 82 -1.04 -0.60 17.22
C ILE A 82 0.19 -1.51 17.24
N SER A 83 0.60 -1.97 18.42
CA SER A 83 1.75 -2.87 18.57
C SER A 83 1.60 -4.15 17.72
N ARG A 84 0.43 -4.80 17.75
CA ARG A 84 0.16 -5.98 16.92
C ARG A 84 0.20 -5.68 15.41
N SER A 85 -0.32 -4.53 14.99
CA SER A 85 -0.27 -4.11 13.59
C SER A 85 1.16 -3.83 13.12
N VAL A 86 2.02 -3.30 13.99
CA VAL A 86 3.45 -3.10 13.70
C VAL A 86 4.17 -4.46 13.60
N THR A 87 3.89 -5.41 14.49
CA THR A 87 4.46 -6.77 14.36
C THR A 87 4.04 -7.43 13.04
N ALA A 88 2.76 -7.34 12.67
CA ALA A 88 2.25 -7.88 11.41
C ALA A 88 2.85 -7.17 10.19
N LEU A 89 3.02 -5.84 10.26
CA LEU A 89 3.72 -5.05 9.24
C LEU A 89 5.13 -5.59 9.00
N LEU A 90 5.92 -5.78 10.07
CA LEU A 90 7.29 -6.26 9.96
C LEU A 90 7.36 -7.66 9.34
N ILE A 91 6.49 -8.58 9.77
CA ILE A 91 6.41 -9.93 9.20
C ILE A 91 6.03 -9.86 7.71
N THR A 92 5.03 -9.05 7.37
CA THR A 92 4.56 -8.87 5.99
C THR A 92 5.65 -8.26 5.11
N ALA A 93 6.35 -7.23 5.58
CA ALA A 93 7.43 -6.57 4.86
C ALA A 93 8.59 -7.53 4.55
N VAL A 94 8.98 -8.37 5.52
CA VAL A 94 10.02 -9.40 5.33
C VAL A 94 9.61 -10.41 4.26
N ILE A 95 8.37 -10.89 4.30
CA ILE A 95 7.89 -11.88 3.32
C ILE A 95 7.83 -11.26 1.92
N VAL A 96 7.30 -10.04 1.80
CA VAL A 96 7.23 -9.31 0.52
C VAL A 96 8.64 -9.04 -0.02
N TYR A 97 9.59 -8.67 0.83
CA TYR A 97 10.98 -8.44 0.45
C TYR A 97 11.59 -9.69 -0.18
N PHE A 98 11.50 -10.85 0.49
CA PHE A 98 12.03 -12.09 -0.06
C PHE A 98 11.27 -12.55 -1.30
N ALA A 99 9.95 -12.36 -1.36
CA ALA A 99 9.17 -12.64 -2.56
C ALA A 99 9.65 -11.81 -3.76
N ALA A 100 9.94 -10.52 -3.54
CA ALA A 100 10.47 -9.62 -4.58
C ALA A 100 11.86 -10.03 -5.09
N LYS A 101 12.70 -10.65 -4.26
CA LYS A 101 14.01 -11.18 -4.69
C LYS A 101 13.92 -12.46 -5.51
N ILE A 102 12.83 -13.23 -5.37
CA ILE A 102 12.66 -14.53 -6.04
C ILE A 102 11.89 -14.36 -7.36
N MET A 103 11.04 -13.32 -7.48
CA MET A 103 10.30 -13.11 -8.71
C MET A 103 11.19 -12.63 -9.86
N PRO A 104 11.02 -13.18 -11.07
CA PRO A 104 11.74 -12.71 -12.25
C PRO A 104 11.35 -11.27 -12.56
N VAL A 105 12.36 -10.41 -12.73
CA VAL A 105 12.21 -8.97 -13.03
C VAL A 105 11.80 -8.74 -14.50
N GLU A 106 11.93 -9.76 -15.33
CA GLU A 106 11.69 -9.67 -16.77
C GLU A 106 10.20 -9.80 -17.11
N PRO A 107 9.60 -8.81 -17.81
CA PRO A 107 8.17 -8.80 -18.15
C PRO A 107 7.78 -9.85 -19.20
N THR A 108 8.76 -10.59 -19.74
CA THR A 108 8.58 -11.48 -20.91
C THR A 108 7.77 -12.74 -20.60
N TYR A 109 7.58 -13.11 -19.33
CA TYR A 109 6.95 -14.40 -18.96
C TYR A 109 5.56 -14.33 -18.32
N ASN A 110 5.06 -13.15 -17.91
CA ASN A 110 3.74 -13.05 -17.29
C ASN A 110 2.72 -12.39 -18.21
N LEU A 111 2.19 -13.20 -19.15
CA LEU A 111 1.03 -12.85 -19.97
C LEU A 111 -0.27 -12.64 -19.15
N PHE A 112 -0.30 -13.01 -17.87
CA PHE A 112 -1.53 -13.08 -17.07
C PHE A 112 -1.62 -12.11 -15.88
N MET A 113 -0.51 -11.78 -15.18
CA MET A 113 -0.54 -10.90 -14.00
C MET A 113 0.78 -10.12 -13.82
N ASP A 114 0.68 -8.80 -13.70
CA ASP A 114 1.80 -7.92 -13.33
C ASP A 114 2.40 -8.36 -11.99
N PRO A 115 3.73 -8.54 -11.88
CA PRO A 115 4.41 -8.84 -10.63
C PRO A 115 4.01 -7.93 -9.46
N LEU A 116 3.70 -6.66 -9.72
CA LEU A 116 3.24 -5.71 -8.69
C LEU A 116 1.93 -6.16 -8.04
N TYR A 117 0.98 -6.68 -8.83
CA TYR A 117 -0.26 -7.24 -8.27
C TYR A 117 -0.01 -8.48 -7.42
N VAL A 118 0.96 -9.31 -7.81
CA VAL A 118 1.31 -10.49 -7.03
C VAL A 118 1.91 -10.07 -5.69
N MET A 119 2.76 -9.04 -5.65
CA MET A 119 3.28 -8.48 -4.39
C MET A 119 2.16 -7.91 -3.51
N ALA A 120 1.22 -7.16 -4.07
CA ALA A 120 0.08 -6.62 -3.34
C ALA A 120 -0.80 -7.74 -2.75
N ILE A 121 -1.05 -8.82 -3.50
CA ILE A 121 -1.80 -9.99 -3.04
C ILE A 121 -1.06 -10.70 -1.90
N ILE A 122 0.25 -10.94 -2.05
CA ILE A 122 1.08 -11.56 -1.00
C ILE A 122 1.02 -10.70 0.27
N ALA A 123 1.22 -9.39 0.14
CA ALA A 123 1.17 -8.46 1.27
C ALA A 123 -0.20 -8.52 1.97
N GLY A 124 -1.29 -8.46 1.21
CA GLY A 124 -2.65 -8.53 1.75
C GLY A 124 -2.95 -9.85 2.48
N LEU A 125 -2.56 -10.99 1.90
CA LEU A 125 -2.78 -12.31 2.49
C LEU A 125 -1.98 -12.51 3.78
N VAL A 126 -0.69 -12.20 3.74
CA VAL A 126 0.20 -12.34 4.90
C VAL A 126 -0.26 -11.41 6.03
N ALA A 127 -0.60 -10.16 5.70
CA ALA A 127 -1.12 -9.22 6.67
C ALA A 127 -2.49 -9.65 7.24
N TYR A 128 -3.34 -10.27 6.43
CA TYR A 128 -4.61 -10.83 6.90
C TYR A 128 -4.41 -11.95 7.92
N ILE A 129 -3.46 -12.86 7.66
CA ILE A 129 -3.14 -13.97 8.55
C ILE A 129 -2.49 -13.45 9.85
N THR A 130 -1.59 -12.47 9.76
CA THR A 130 -0.76 -12.03 10.88
C THR A 130 -1.37 -10.88 11.70
N GLY A 131 -2.20 -10.02 11.10
CA GLY A 131 -2.68 -8.75 11.65
C GLY A 131 -3.64 -8.83 12.85
N ARG A 132 -4.16 -10.02 13.17
CA ARG A 132 -5.08 -10.34 14.30
C ARG A 132 -6.38 -9.50 14.39
N SER A 133 -6.54 -8.49 13.55
CA SER A 133 -7.66 -7.56 13.48
C SER A 133 -7.76 -7.03 12.05
N ARG A 134 -8.97 -6.71 11.57
CA ARG A 134 -9.13 -6.23 10.18
C ARG A 134 -8.38 -4.94 9.91
N ARG A 135 -8.39 -4.02 10.87
CA ARG A 135 -7.63 -2.78 10.81
C ARG A 135 -6.13 -3.02 10.84
N GLY A 136 -5.64 -3.85 11.76
CA GLY A 136 -4.22 -4.21 11.83
C GLY A 136 -3.73 -4.87 10.55
N SER A 137 -4.53 -5.76 9.95
CA SER A 137 -4.23 -6.38 8.66
C SER A 137 -4.17 -5.37 7.51
N PHE A 138 -5.12 -4.43 7.43
CA PHE A 138 -5.09 -3.38 6.42
C PHE A 138 -3.83 -2.49 6.55
N ILE A 139 -3.50 -2.07 7.78
CA ILE A 139 -2.32 -1.27 8.08
C ILE A 139 -1.05 -2.03 7.68
N ALA A 140 -0.93 -3.29 8.10
CA ALA A 140 0.24 -4.12 7.83
C ALA A 140 0.45 -4.37 6.33
N GLY A 141 -0.62 -4.71 5.59
CA GLY A 141 -0.52 -4.96 4.15
C GLY A 141 -0.11 -3.72 3.37
N THR A 142 -0.74 -2.59 3.67
CA THR A 142 -0.48 -1.31 2.99
C THR A 142 0.93 -0.79 3.27
N MET A 143 1.31 -0.73 4.55
CA MET A 143 2.61 -0.19 4.94
C MET A 143 3.78 -1.11 4.59
N ALA A 144 3.53 -2.42 4.39
CA ALA A 144 4.58 -3.35 3.98
C ALA A 144 5.09 -3.07 2.57
N ILE A 145 4.21 -2.63 1.66
CA ILE A 145 4.59 -2.21 0.30
C ILE A 145 5.46 -0.95 0.37
N ILE A 146 5.01 0.08 1.09
CA ILE A 146 5.77 1.32 1.29
C ILE A 146 7.13 1.05 1.94
N ALA A 147 7.17 0.16 2.94
CA ALA A 147 8.42 -0.24 3.59
C ALA A 147 9.38 -0.92 2.60
N ASN A 148 8.86 -1.73 1.68
CA ASN A 148 9.67 -2.38 0.66
C ASN A 148 10.25 -1.39 -0.36
N ASP A 149 9.51 -0.35 -0.76
CA ASP A 149 10.03 0.72 -1.61
C ASP A 149 11.22 1.42 -0.94
N ILE A 150 11.12 1.69 0.37
CA ILE A 150 12.19 2.29 1.17
C ILE A 150 13.41 1.36 1.23
N VAL A 151 13.21 0.06 1.48
CA VAL A 151 14.30 -0.92 1.51
C VAL A 151 15.00 -1.02 0.16
N ALA A 152 14.24 -1.10 -0.94
CA ALA A 152 14.79 -1.14 -2.29
C ALA A 152 15.63 0.12 -2.60
N GLN A 153 15.17 1.29 -2.16
CA GLN A 153 15.93 2.53 -2.30
C GLN A 153 17.24 2.52 -1.51
N ILE A 154 17.21 2.02 -0.27
CA ILE A 154 18.42 1.89 0.56
C ILE A 154 19.41 0.96 -0.14
N GLU A 155 18.97 -0.21 -0.63
CA GLU A 155 19.82 -1.17 -1.34
C GLU A 155 20.44 -0.56 -2.60
N ASN A 156 19.64 0.11 -3.43
CA ASN A 156 20.13 0.76 -4.65
C ASN A 156 21.17 1.84 -4.34
N THR A 157 20.96 2.60 -3.26
CA THR A 157 21.92 3.62 -2.80
C THR A 157 23.22 2.98 -2.34
N LEU A 158 23.15 1.87 -1.58
CA LEU A 158 24.33 1.14 -1.10
C LEU A 158 25.12 0.49 -2.25
N LEU A 159 24.44 0.06 -3.31
CA LEU A 159 25.04 -0.49 -4.52
C LEU A 159 25.60 0.58 -5.47
N GLY A 160 25.49 1.87 -5.11
CA GLY A 160 25.96 2.98 -5.94
C GLY A 160 25.12 3.22 -7.20
N ALA A 161 23.94 2.61 -7.28
CA ALA A 161 23.02 2.80 -8.39
C ALA A 161 22.38 4.19 -8.28
N ARG A 162 22.46 4.99 -9.35
CA ARG A 162 21.70 6.24 -9.48
C ARG A 162 20.30 5.92 -9.99
N SER A 163 19.50 5.19 -9.21
CA SER A 163 18.09 4.96 -9.55
C SER A 163 17.21 6.01 -8.88
N SER A 164 16.34 6.66 -9.65
CA SER A 164 15.22 7.39 -9.09
C SER A 164 14.10 6.41 -8.75
N ILE A 165 13.88 6.12 -7.46
CA ILE A 165 12.70 5.36 -7.02
C ILE A 165 11.66 6.37 -6.54
N THR A 166 10.43 6.18 -7.00
CA THR A 166 9.25 6.83 -6.45
C THR A 166 8.63 5.91 -5.40
N ILE A 167 8.60 6.33 -4.13
CA ILE A 167 7.86 5.65 -3.06
C ILE A 167 6.36 5.73 -3.38
N GLY A 168 5.67 4.59 -3.39
CA GLY A 168 4.29 4.51 -3.87
C GLY A 168 4.18 4.73 -5.38
N GLY A 169 5.28 4.57 -6.13
CA GLY A 169 5.37 4.79 -7.58
C GLY A 169 4.64 3.75 -8.42
N ALA A 170 4.39 2.55 -7.87
CA ALA A 170 3.44 1.59 -8.44
C ALA A 170 2.00 2.14 -8.50
N GLY A 171 1.76 3.30 -7.86
CA GLY A 171 0.47 3.94 -7.72
C GLY A 171 -0.20 3.51 -6.42
N VAL A 172 -1.51 3.70 -6.39
CA VAL A 172 -2.39 3.32 -5.26
C VAL A 172 -2.58 1.79 -5.17
N PHE A 173 -1.93 1.01 -6.04
CA PHE A 173 -2.33 -0.36 -6.40
C PHE A 173 -1.37 -1.42 -5.89
#